data_AF-A0A955YVA9-F1
#
_entry.id   AF-A0A955YVA9-F1
#
_cell.length_a   1.000
_cell.length_b   1.000
_cell.length_c   1.000
_cell.angle_alpha   90.00
_cell.angle_beta   90.00
_cell.angle_gamma   90.00
#
_symmetry.space_group_name_H-M   'P 1'
#
loop_
_entity.id
_entity.type
_entity.pdbx_description
1 polymer ?
#
loop_
_entity_poly.entity_id
_entity_poly.type
_entity_poly.pdbx_seq_one_letter_code
_entity_poly.pdbx_strand_id
1 'polypeptide(L)'
;SFVTIATLLPITIGGAGVREMGYVLLLGPHGVSQDSAIALGILQYSAFVGIALLGGGTVLLGRLGGPTEKPPVPPETPHSQAPPTPASPLPKAPPPTR
;
A
#
# COMPACT_ATOMS: atom_id res chain seq x y z
N SER A 1 24.56 5.76 8.61
CA SER A 1 25.15 7.03 9.05
C SER A 1 24.47 7.51 10.33
N PHE A 2 25.19 8.15 11.26
CA PHE A 2 24.60 8.71 12.50
C PHE A 2 23.44 9.68 12.21
N VAL A 3 23.59 10.48 11.15
CA VAL A 3 22.56 11.36 10.61
C VAL A 3 21.24 10.62 10.31
N THR A 4 21.32 9.40 9.75
CA THR A 4 20.14 8.58 9.44
C THR A 4 19.41 8.12 10.70
N ILE A 5 20.15 7.78 11.76
CA ILE A 5 19.58 7.36 13.05
C ILE A 5 18.91 8.57 13.72
N ALA A 6 19.53 9.74 13.67
CA ALA A 6 18.95 10.97 14.21
C ALA A 6 17.64 11.37 13.50
N THR A 7 17.51 11.14 12.19
CA THR A 7 16.26 11.42 11.45
C THR A 7 15.09 10.50 11.78
N LEU A 8 15.31 9.40 12.51
CA LEU A 8 14.24 8.52 13.01
C LEU A 8 13.57 9.08 14.27
N LEU A 9 14.15 10.11 14.88
CA LEU A 9 13.55 10.80 16.00
C LEU A 9 12.33 11.57 15.46
N PRO A 10 11.09 11.27 15.91
CA PRO A 10 9.85 11.77 15.31
C PRO A 10 9.55 13.21 15.73
N ILE A 11 10.57 14.05 15.70
CA ILE A 11 10.52 15.48 16.00
C ILE A 11 10.51 16.33 14.71
N THR A 12 10.65 15.70 13.53
CA THR A 12 10.70 16.41 12.24
C THR A 12 9.97 15.67 11.10
N ILE A 13 9.47 16.41 10.10
CA ILE A 13 8.84 15.85 8.89
C ILE A 13 9.94 15.18 8.04
N GLY A 14 9.97 13.85 8.01
CA GLY A 14 10.91 13.09 7.17
C GLY A 14 12.40 13.28 7.51
N GLY A 15 12.73 13.80 8.69
CA GLY A 15 14.12 14.09 9.08
C GLY A 15 14.67 15.46 8.63
N ALA A 16 13.84 16.31 8.02
CA ALA A 16 14.23 17.65 7.59
C ALA A 16 14.61 18.52 8.80
N GLY A 17 15.77 19.19 8.74
CA GLY A 17 16.33 19.94 9.87
C GLY A 17 17.32 19.14 10.71
N VAL A 18 16.98 17.91 11.13
CA VAL A 18 17.93 17.02 11.85
C VAL A 18 19.06 16.57 10.92
N ARG A 19 18.74 16.27 9.66
CA ARG A 19 19.74 15.93 8.64
C ARG A 19 20.70 17.07 8.37
N GLU A 20 20.15 18.25 8.17
CA GLU A 20 20.89 19.49 7.87
C GLU A 20 21.85 19.83 9.02
N MET A 21 21.33 19.87 10.25
CA MET A 21 22.14 20.05 11.46
C MET A 21 23.16 18.92 11.64
N GLY A 22 22.78 17.67 11.36
CA GLY A 22 23.68 16.53 11.43
C GLY A 22 24.89 16.69 10.50
N TYR A 23 24.67 17.13 9.25
CA TYR A 23 25.77 17.39 8.32
C TYR A 23 26.58 18.62 8.70
N VAL A 24 25.96 19.70 9.17
CA VAL A 24 26.69 20.89 9.66
C VAL A 24 27.57 20.54 10.86
N LEU A 25 27.07 19.76 11.81
CA LEU A 25 27.82 19.34 13.00
C LEU A 25 28.95 18.34 12.68
N LEU A 26 28.76 17.46 11.70
CA LEU A 26 29.79 16.50 11.29
C LEU A 26 30.85 17.11 10.37
N LEU A 27 30.45 17.92 9.38
CA LEU A 27 31.35 18.45 8.35
C LEU A 27 31.90 19.83 8.72
N GLY A 28 31.22 20.60 9.57
CA GLY A 28 31.69 21.90 10.04
C GLY A 28 33.09 21.87 10.67
N PRO A 29 33.40 20.90 11.56
CA PRO A 29 34.76 20.73 12.11
C PRO A 29 35.83 20.41 11.04
N HIS A 30 35.42 19.93 9.87
CA HIS A 30 36.31 19.65 8.73
C HIS A 30 36.46 20.84 7.77
N GLY A 31 35.97 22.03 8.15
CA GLY A 31 36.11 23.27 7.38
C GLY A 31 35.11 23.41 6.23
N VAL A 32 34.09 22.55 6.18
CA VAL A 32 33.02 22.66 5.17
C VAL A 32 32.08 23.81 5.56
N SER A 33 31.76 24.68 4.60
CA SER A 33 30.83 25.78 4.82
C SER A 33 29.43 25.24 5.16
N GLN A 34 28.72 25.98 6.00
CA GLN A 34 27.37 25.61 6.44
C GLN A 34 26.42 25.44 5.25
N ASP A 35 26.51 26.33 4.25
CA ASP A 35 25.69 26.26 3.03
C ASP A 35 25.92 24.97 2.24
N SER A 36 27.18 24.51 2.13
CA SER A 36 27.50 23.25 1.43
C SER A 36 27.01 22.02 2.20
N ALA A 37 27.10 22.04 3.53
CA ALA A 37 26.59 20.94 4.36
C ALA A 37 25.07 20.81 4.28
N ILE A 38 24.36 21.94 4.23
CA ILE A 38 22.90 22.02 4.01
C ILE A 38 22.55 21.49 2.61
N ALA A 39 23.23 21.99 1.57
CA ALA A 39 23.01 21.55 0.20
C ALA A 39 23.17 20.02 0.04
N LEU A 40 24.15 19.42 0.73
CA LEU A 40 24.34 17.97 0.75
C LEU A 40 23.17 17.22 1.40
N GLY A 41 22.61 17.76 2.49
CA GLY A 41 21.45 17.18 3.16
C GLY A 41 20.22 17.15 2.27
N ILE A 42 19.94 18.27 1.60
CA ILE A 42 18.85 18.42 0.62
C ILE A 42 19.05 17.51 -0.59
N LEU A 43 20.27 17.46 -1.14
CA LEU A 43 20.60 16.60 -2.28
C LEU A 43 20.38 15.13 -1.94
N GLN A 44 20.87 14.69 -0.78
CA GLN A 44 20.70 13.31 -0.32
C GLN A 44 19.23 12.97 -0.13
N TYR A 45 18.43 13.87 0.46
CA TYR A 45 16.99 13.66 0.62
C TYR A 45 16.28 13.55 -0.74
N SER A 46 16.60 14.44 -1.66
CA SER A 46 16.02 14.47 -3.01
C SER A 46 16.31 13.18 -3.79
N ALA A 47 17.52 12.63 -3.65
CA ALA A 47 17.88 11.34 -4.24
C ALA A 47 17.01 10.19 -3.70
N PHE A 48 16.79 10.13 -2.39
CA PHE A 48 15.92 9.12 -1.79
C PHE A 48 14.46 9.28 -2.21
N VAL A 49 13.96 10.51 -2.28
CA VAL A 49 12.62 10.81 -2.81
C VAL A 49 12.50 10.32 -4.26
N GLY A 50 13.51 10.57 -5.09
CA GLY A 50 13.54 10.07 -6.48
C GLY A 50 13.43 8.55 -6.56
N ILE A 51 14.20 7.82 -5.76
CA ILE A 51 14.13 6.34 -5.70
C ILE A 51 12.76 5.87 -5.21
N ALA A 52 12.22 6.51 -4.16
CA ALA A 52 10.90 6.17 -3.63
C ALA A 52 9.78 6.41 -4.64
N LEU A 53 9.86 7.49 -5.43
CA LEU A 53 8.91 7.78 -6.50
C LEU A 53 9.01 6.76 -7.64
N LEU A 54 10.21 6.33 -8.02
CA LEU A 54 10.39 5.27 -9.01
C LEU A 54 9.77 3.95 -8.53
N GLY A 55 10.05 3.53 -7.29
CA GLY A 55 9.47 2.31 -6.72
C GLY A 55 7.95 2.40 -6.52
N GLY A 56 7.45 3.54 -6.03
CA GLY A 56 6.01 3.77 -5.90
C GLY A 56 5.31 3.82 -7.27
N GLY A 57 5.97 4.42 -8.26
CA GLY A 57 5.49 4.52 -9.63
C GLY A 57 5.38 3.15 -10.30
N THR A 58 6.35 2.25 -10.14
CA THR A 58 6.27 0.89 -10.70
C THR A 58 5.15 0.08 -10.08
N VAL A 59 4.95 0.19 -8.75
CA VAL A 59 3.82 -0.47 -8.06
C VAL A 59 2.48 0.08 -8.52
N LEU A 60 2.37 1.41 -8.65
CA LEU A 60 1.13 2.04 -9.11
C LEU A 60 0.81 1.66 -10.56
N LEU A 61 1.81 1.66 -11.44
CA LEU A 61 1.63 1.28 -12.84
C LEU A 61 1.30 -0.21 -12.99
N GLY A 62 1.93 -1.08 -12.19
CA GLY A 62 1.59 -2.51 -12.12
C GLY A 62 0.16 -2.77 -11.64
N ARG A 63 -0.36 -1.94 -10.74
CA ARG A 63 -1.76 -1.99 -10.28
C ARG A 63 -2.77 -1.46 -11.30
N LEU A 64 -2.34 -0.55 -12.18
CA LEU A 64 -3.16 -0.03 -13.27
C LEU A 64 -3.22 -1.00 -14.48
N GLY A 65 -2.19 -1.83 -14.67
CA GLY A 65 -2.06 -2.72 -15.84
C GLY A 65 -2.28 -4.22 -15.58
N GLY A 66 -2.30 -4.69 -14.33
CA GLY A 66 -2.49 -6.11 -14.01
C GLY A 66 -3.97 -6.50 -13.96
N PRO A 67 -4.39 -7.63 -14.60
CA PRO A 67 -5.72 -8.17 -14.38
C PRO A 67 -5.92 -8.45 -12.89
N THR A 68 -7.01 -7.95 -12.33
CA THR A 68 -7.47 -8.31 -10.99
C THR A 68 -7.63 -9.83 -10.96
N GLU A 69 -6.62 -10.54 -10.45
CA GLU A 69 -6.74 -11.95 -10.15
C GLU A 69 -7.85 -12.04 -9.10
N LYS A 70 -9.04 -12.48 -9.57
CA LYS A 70 -10.22 -12.63 -8.74
C LYS A 70 -9.81 -13.54 -7.57
N PRO A 71 -9.99 -13.12 -6.31
CA PRO A 71 -9.62 -13.95 -5.17
C PRO A 71 -10.20 -15.35 -5.38
N PRO A 72 -9.42 -16.42 -5.13
CA PRO A 72 -9.92 -17.78 -5.27
C PRO A 72 -11.23 -17.88 -4.48
N VAL A 73 -12.32 -18.18 -5.20
CA VAL A 73 -13.62 -18.42 -4.60
C VAL A 73 -13.40 -19.54 -3.58
N PRO A 74 -13.61 -19.30 -2.27
CA PRO A 74 -13.57 -20.36 -1.29
C PRO A 74 -14.43 -21.51 -1.80
N PRO A 75 -13.99 -22.77 -1.73
CA PRO A 75 -14.80 -23.89 -2.21
C PRO A 75 -16.18 -23.75 -1.58
N GLU A 76 -17.21 -23.62 -2.43
CA GLU A 76 -18.59 -23.57 -1.98
C GLU A 76 -18.79 -24.76 -1.04
N THR A 77 -18.92 -24.49 0.26
CA THR A 77 -19.35 -25.51 1.21
C THR A 77 -20.66 -26.08 0.66
N PRO A 78 -20.79 -27.41 0.42
CA PRO A 78 -21.96 -28.05 -0.18
C PRO A 78 -23.29 -27.95 0.59
N HIS A 79 -23.55 -26.87 1.31
CA HIS A 79 -24.68 -26.71 2.22
C HIS A 79 -25.49 -25.46 1.90
N SER A 80 -26.05 -25.38 0.69
CA SER A 80 -27.30 -24.63 0.47
C SER A 80 -27.98 -25.05 -0.82
N GLN A 81 -28.19 -26.36 -1.00
CA GLN A 81 -29.24 -26.81 -1.89
C GLN A 81 -30.55 -26.57 -1.12
N ALA A 82 -31.19 -25.43 -1.38
CA ALA A 82 -32.54 -25.18 -0.89
C ALA A 82 -33.43 -26.37 -1.31
N PRO A 83 -34.26 -26.93 -0.41
CA PRO A 83 -35.08 -28.08 -0.74
C PRO A 83 -35.95 -27.75 -1.96
N PRO A 84 -36.15 -28.69 -2.91
CA PRO A 84 -37.07 -28.46 -4.01
C PRO A 84 -38.45 -28.17 -3.43
N THR A 85 -39.00 -26.99 -3.75
CA THR A 85 -40.38 -26.62 -3.46
C THR A 85 -41.30 -27.79 -3.86
N PRO A 86 -42.08 -28.38 -2.95
CA PRO A 86 -43.02 -29.42 -3.30
C PRO A 86 -43.99 -28.88 -4.35
N ALA A 87 -44.06 -29.51 -5.51
CA ALA A 87 -45.05 -29.21 -6.53
C ALA A 87 -46.46 -29.34 -5.92
N SER A 88 -47.27 -28.28 -6.01
CA SER A 88 -48.66 -28.28 -5.56
C SER A 88 -49.43 -29.46 -6.17
N PRO A 89 -50.31 -30.16 -5.42
CA PRO A 89 -51.06 -31.28 -5.96
C PRO A 89 -52.07 -30.80 -7.00
N LEU A 90 -52.10 -31.46 -8.15
CA LEU A 90 -53.06 -31.28 -9.23
C LEU A 90 -54.52 -31.46 -8.71
N PRO A 91 -55.49 -30.64 -9.15
CA PRO A 91 -56.90 -30.83 -8.78
C PRO A 91 -57.43 -32.18 -9.30
N LYS A 92 -58.06 -32.98 -8.43
CA LYS A 92 -58.72 -34.24 -8.83
C LYS A 92 -59.96 -33.93 -9.68
N ALA A 93 -60.05 -34.57 -10.85
CA ALA A 93 -61.22 -34.48 -11.73
C ALA A 93 -62.48 -35.07 -11.06
N PRO A 94 -63.67 -34.52 -11.33
CA PRO A 94 -64.92 -35.03 -10.77
C PRO A 94 -65.30 -36.39 -11.40
N PRO A 95 -65.94 -37.29 -10.63
CA PRO A 95 -66.27 -38.64 -11.10
C PRO A 95 -67.38 -38.63 -12.17
N PRO A 96 -67.40 -39.62 -13.08
CA PRO A 96 -68.39 -39.70 -14.14
C PRO A 96 -69.78 -40.03 -13.57
N THR A 97 -70.77 -39.21 -13.94
CA THR A 97 -72.19 -39.43 -13.65
C THR A 97 -72.67 -40.66 -14.42
N ARG A 98 -73.27 -41.63 -13.73
CA ARG A 98 -73.92 -42.79 -14.32
C ARG A 98 -75.38 -42.47 -14.64
#